data_AF-A0A831XQ82-F1
#
_entry.id   AF-A0A831XQ82-F1
#
_cell.length_a   1.000
_cell.length_b   1.000
_cell.length_c   1.000
_cell.angle_alpha   90.00
_cell.angle_beta   90.00
_cell.angle_gamma   90.00
#
_symmetry.space_group_name_H-M   'P 1'
#
loop_
_entity.id
_entity.type
_entity.pdbx_description
1 polymer ?
#
loop_
_entity_poly.entity_id
_entity_poly.type
_entity_poly.pdbx_seq_one_letter_code
_entity_poly.pdbx_strand_id
1 'polypeptide(L)'
;MKSNRGQILIQAIVFGSVAIFLLGALLGWASLNIKAGRQAFNRESALQIAEAGIDYYRWHLAHAPTDFQDGTGGPGPYVHDFRDKNDNIIGQFSLTITPPPLGSTLVTITATGTTSADPSISRTIVARLAKPSFAKYAWVLNSEFVRFGDTAEVFGPIHSNTGIRFDGRAHNAVTSALATYNDPDHLGSDEFGVHTHGNSLDPGSDPLPPSAVPNRPLIFESGRQFPVPAVDFAGITVDLASMKSNAQANGVYLANSGALGYRINLRTNDTFDVYRVNSVVPACGPATWSISGETFIQNYPNPANGIIFVEDHTWVSGQINTARLIIASGRLPDSPVTRTNIIVNNDLLYTNYDGSDVIGLVAQGNFYVGLVSEDNLRVDAAIIAQNGYISRPSYPSSSCGPTRRRTLFTSYGMLGSNLRPAFVYSSSNGYQSRVYIYDANLLYGPPPSFPLTSDQYITLTWEEK
;
A
#
# COMPACT_ATOMS: atom_id res chain seq x y z
N MET A 1 -95.88 20.03 -36.92
CA MET A 1 -94.47 20.32 -36.58
C MET A 1 -94.26 19.98 -35.11
N LYS A 2 -93.59 18.87 -34.80
CA LYS A 2 -93.27 18.46 -33.42
C LYS A 2 -92.02 19.22 -32.96
N SER A 3 -92.08 19.83 -31.79
CA SER A 3 -91.03 20.67 -31.22
C SER A 3 -89.84 19.81 -30.71
N ASN A 4 -88.69 19.89 -31.39
CA ASN A 4 -87.41 19.25 -31.05
C ASN A 4 -86.70 19.90 -29.85
N ARG A 5 -87.36 20.02 -28.69
CA ARG A 5 -86.79 20.67 -27.49
C ARG A 5 -85.94 19.75 -26.59
N GLY A 6 -85.80 18.45 -26.93
CA GLY A 6 -85.05 17.47 -26.13
C GLY A 6 -83.64 17.09 -26.61
N GLN A 7 -83.32 17.29 -27.90
CA GLN A 7 -82.02 16.86 -28.47
C GLN A 7 -80.84 17.72 -27.99
N ILE A 8 -81.06 19.03 -27.77
CA ILE A 8 -80.04 19.95 -27.26
C ILE A 8 -79.65 19.59 -25.82
N LEU A 9 -80.60 19.14 -25.00
CA LEU A 9 -80.36 18.75 -23.61
C LEU A 9 -79.44 17.52 -23.53
N ILE A 10 -79.65 16.53 -24.41
CA ILE A 10 -78.81 15.31 -24.48
C ILE A 10 -77.38 15.68 -24.92
N GLN A 11 -77.23 16.52 -25.94
CA GLN A 11 -75.91 17.01 -26.37
C GLN A 11 -75.20 17.79 -25.25
N ALA A 12 -75.92 18.68 -24.55
CA ALA A 12 -75.35 19.45 -23.43
C ALA A 12 -74.88 18.54 -22.28
N ILE A 13 -75.64 17.49 -21.95
CA ILE A 13 -75.26 16.51 -20.92
C ILE A 13 -74.02 15.70 -21.35
N VAL A 14 -73.96 15.26 -22.61
CA VAL A 14 -72.82 14.48 -23.13
C VAL A 14 -71.56 15.33 -23.22
N PHE A 15 -71.63 16.54 -23.76
CA PHE A 15 -70.47 17.44 -23.81
C PHE A 15 -70.05 17.89 -22.40
N GLY A 16 -71.02 18.15 -21.51
CA GLY A 16 -70.76 18.48 -20.12
C GLY A 16 -70.09 17.33 -19.34
N SER A 17 -70.52 16.08 -19.55
CA SER A 17 -69.91 14.92 -18.89
C SER A 17 -68.51 14.63 -19.41
N VAL A 18 -68.28 14.75 -20.72
CA VAL A 18 -66.93 14.67 -21.31
C VAL A 18 -66.02 15.77 -20.76
N ALA A 19 -66.50 17.01 -20.66
CA ALA A 19 -65.74 18.12 -20.10
C ALA A 19 -65.37 17.88 -18.63
N ILE A 20 -66.31 17.41 -17.80
CA ILE A 20 -66.06 17.06 -16.39
C ILE A 20 -65.03 15.94 -16.27
N PHE A 21 -65.13 14.90 -17.12
CA PHE A 21 -64.17 13.79 -17.13
C PHE A 21 -62.76 14.27 -17.50
N LEU A 22 -62.64 15.10 -18.56
CA LEU A 22 -61.35 15.66 -18.98
C LEU A 22 -60.75 16.59 -17.92
N LEU A 23 -61.56 17.43 -17.27
CA LEU A 23 -61.15 18.27 -16.14
C LEU A 23 -60.64 17.43 -14.96
N GLY A 24 -61.37 16.36 -14.61
CA GLY A 24 -60.96 15.43 -13.56
C GLY A 24 -59.64 14.74 -13.89
N ALA A 25 -59.46 14.29 -15.13
CA ALA A 25 -58.23 13.68 -15.60
C ALA A 25 -57.03 14.64 -15.57
N LEU A 26 -57.22 15.89 -16.01
CA LEU A 26 -56.20 16.93 -15.97
C LEU A 26 -55.78 17.30 -14.54
N LEU A 27 -56.74 17.45 -13.62
CA LEU A 27 -56.47 17.71 -12.20
C LEU A 27 -55.74 16.54 -11.53
N GLY A 28 -56.15 15.30 -11.84
CA GLY A 28 -55.47 14.09 -11.37
C GLY A 28 -54.02 14.01 -11.88
N TRP A 29 -53.81 14.25 -13.17
CA TRP A 29 -52.49 14.30 -13.78
C TRP A 29 -51.63 15.41 -13.17
N ALA A 30 -52.15 16.62 -12.99
CA ALA A 30 -51.41 17.72 -12.37
C ALA A 30 -50.99 17.39 -10.93
N SER A 31 -51.88 16.81 -10.13
CA SER A 31 -51.59 16.37 -8.76
C SER A 31 -50.49 15.31 -8.71
N LEU A 32 -50.53 14.34 -9.61
CA LEU A 32 -49.48 13.31 -9.74
C LEU A 32 -48.14 13.93 -10.11
N ASN A 33 -48.10 14.86 -11.07
CA ASN A 33 -46.85 15.53 -11.46
C ASN A 33 -46.27 16.39 -10.33
N ILE A 34 -47.11 17.10 -9.55
CA ILE A 34 -46.65 17.87 -8.39
C ILE A 34 -46.07 16.93 -7.32
N LYS A 35 -46.72 15.80 -7.04
CA LYS A 35 -46.21 14.80 -6.08
C LYS A 35 -44.89 14.20 -6.56
N ALA A 36 -44.81 13.81 -7.84
CA ALA A 36 -43.59 13.28 -8.43
C ALA A 36 -42.44 14.30 -8.38
N GLY A 37 -42.72 15.57 -8.69
CA GLY A 37 -41.74 16.65 -8.59
C GLY A 37 -41.24 16.89 -7.17
N ARG A 38 -42.14 16.88 -6.17
CA ARG A 38 -41.75 16.98 -4.75
C ARG A 38 -40.91 15.79 -4.29
N GLN A 39 -41.30 14.58 -4.68
CA GLN A 39 -40.51 13.38 -4.37
C GLN A 39 -39.12 13.44 -5.00
N ALA A 40 -39.02 13.84 -6.27
CA ALA A 40 -37.73 14.02 -6.94
C ALA A 40 -36.87 15.08 -6.22
N PHE A 41 -37.44 16.23 -5.88
CA PHE A 41 -36.74 17.28 -5.14
C PHE A 41 -36.23 16.81 -3.77
N ASN A 42 -37.08 16.13 -2.98
CA ASN A 42 -36.70 15.61 -1.67
C ASN A 42 -35.65 14.50 -1.79
N ARG A 43 -35.71 13.71 -2.86
CA ARG A 43 -34.73 12.67 -3.19
C ARG A 43 -33.35 13.24 -3.49
N GLU A 44 -33.26 14.32 -4.27
CA GLU A 44 -32.00 15.02 -4.52
C GLU A 44 -31.51 15.77 -3.28
N SER A 45 -32.42 16.40 -2.53
CA SER A 45 -32.07 17.07 -1.27
C SER A 45 -31.49 16.08 -0.24
N ALA A 46 -32.09 14.90 -0.08
CA ALA A 46 -31.56 13.85 0.78
C ALA A 46 -30.16 13.38 0.36
N LEU A 47 -29.88 13.31 -0.96
CA LEU A 47 -28.56 12.97 -1.47
C LEU A 47 -27.53 14.05 -1.15
N GLN A 48 -27.85 15.33 -1.37
CA GLN A 48 -26.98 16.46 -1.03
C GLN A 48 -26.69 16.55 0.47
N ILE A 49 -27.70 16.24 1.30
CA ILE A 49 -27.53 16.16 2.76
C ILE A 49 -26.58 15.01 3.14
N ALA A 50 -26.68 13.86 2.47
CA ALA A 50 -25.74 12.76 2.66
C ALA A 50 -24.31 13.15 2.22
N GLU A 51 -24.15 13.86 1.09
CA GLU A 51 -22.86 14.38 0.61
C GLU A 51 -22.23 15.32 1.63
N ALA A 52 -23.03 16.23 2.20
CA ALA A 52 -22.58 17.12 3.26
C ALA A 52 -22.04 16.36 4.48
N GLY A 53 -22.61 15.19 4.80
CA GLY A 53 -22.08 14.31 5.83
C GLY A 53 -20.70 13.73 5.49
N ILE A 54 -20.47 13.34 4.23
CA ILE A 54 -19.14 12.89 3.77
C ILE A 54 -18.13 14.03 3.86
N ASP A 55 -18.48 15.22 3.38
CA ASP A 55 -17.60 16.39 3.39
C ASP A 55 -17.30 16.87 4.81
N TYR A 56 -18.29 16.87 5.70
CA TYR A 56 -18.10 17.15 7.12
C TYR A 56 -17.08 16.19 7.73
N TYR A 57 -17.24 14.87 7.52
CA TYR A 57 -16.36 13.91 8.18
C TYR A 57 -14.96 13.89 7.55
N ARG A 58 -14.84 14.22 6.26
CA ARG A 58 -13.55 14.47 5.61
C ARG A 58 -12.85 15.68 6.23
N TRP A 59 -13.57 16.78 6.47
CA TRP A 59 -13.03 17.95 7.20
C TRP A 59 -12.64 17.57 8.63
N HIS A 60 -13.46 16.79 9.33
CA HIS A 60 -13.18 16.31 10.68
C HIS A 60 -11.87 15.53 10.72
N LEU A 61 -11.69 14.53 9.84
CA LEU A 61 -10.44 13.74 9.75
C LEU A 61 -9.22 14.56 9.30
N ALA A 62 -9.40 15.70 8.66
CA ALA A 62 -8.29 16.60 8.34
C ALA A 62 -7.77 17.35 9.60
N HIS A 63 -8.62 17.54 10.62
CA HIS A 63 -8.28 18.24 11.87
C HIS A 63 -8.04 17.29 13.03
N ALA A 64 -8.71 16.15 13.05
CA ALA A 64 -8.60 15.09 14.04
C ALA A 64 -8.39 13.73 13.33
N PRO A 65 -7.18 13.43 12.83
CA PRO A 65 -6.96 12.32 11.90
C PRO A 65 -7.15 10.91 12.47
N THR A 66 -7.23 10.79 13.78
CA THR A 66 -7.44 9.52 14.50
C THR A 66 -8.80 9.46 15.18
N ASP A 67 -9.64 10.48 15.01
CA ASP A 67 -10.96 10.53 15.61
C ASP A 67 -11.99 9.86 14.67
N PHE A 68 -12.24 8.60 14.95
CA PHE A 68 -13.28 7.79 14.29
C PHE A 68 -14.60 7.82 15.07
N GLN A 69 -14.70 8.70 16.07
CA GLN A 69 -15.80 8.80 17.03
C GLN A 69 -16.49 10.16 17.05
N ASP A 70 -16.18 11.02 16.07
CA ASP A 70 -16.79 12.35 15.90
C ASP A 70 -16.72 13.21 17.18
N GLY A 71 -15.63 13.09 17.94
CA GLY A 71 -15.43 13.79 19.21
C GLY A 71 -16.29 13.31 20.38
N THR A 72 -17.14 12.29 20.20
CA THR A 72 -18.08 11.82 21.22
C THR A 72 -17.46 10.85 22.23
N GLY A 73 -16.36 10.18 21.86
CA GLY A 73 -15.72 9.14 22.67
C GLY A 73 -16.48 7.81 22.70
N GLY A 74 -17.52 7.66 21.88
CA GLY A 74 -18.36 6.45 21.81
C GLY A 74 -18.70 6.05 20.37
N PRO A 75 -19.31 4.87 20.19
CA PRO A 75 -19.75 4.43 18.88
C PRO A 75 -20.97 5.24 18.39
N GLY A 76 -21.00 5.50 17.08
CA GLY A 76 -22.13 6.15 16.41
C GLY A 76 -23.39 5.26 16.26
N PRO A 77 -24.36 5.67 15.44
CA PRO A 77 -24.22 6.70 14.42
C PRO A 77 -24.23 8.14 14.96
N TYR A 78 -23.50 9.04 14.30
CA TYR A 78 -23.41 10.45 14.65
C TYR A 78 -24.38 11.28 13.80
N VAL A 79 -25.32 11.97 14.43
CA VAL A 79 -26.40 12.69 13.74
C VAL A 79 -26.17 14.19 13.84
N HIS A 80 -26.26 14.87 12.70
CA HIS A 80 -26.08 16.31 12.59
C HIS A 80 -27.23 16.96 11.83
N ASP A 81 -27.59 18.17 12.25
CA ASP A 81 -28.56 19.00 11.55
C ASP A 81 -27.96 19.58 10.26
N PHE A 82 -28.71 19.50 9.17
CA PHE A 82 -28.40 20.20 7.93
C PHE A 82 -29.29 21.44 7.79
N ARG A 83 -28.66 22.61 7.66
CA ARG A 83 -29.33 23.91 7.77
C ARG A 83 -29.24 24.70 6.48
N ASP A 84 -30.27 25.48 6.20
CA ASP A 84 -30.26 26.44 5.09
C ASP A 84 -29.44 27.69 5.44
N LYS A 85 -29.30 28.61 4.48
CA LYS A 85 -28.59 29.88 4.66
C LYS A 85 -29.16 30.80 5.76
N ASN A 86 -30.37 30.53 6.23
CA ASN A 86 -31.06 31.29 7.27
C ASN A 86 -31.07 30.53 8.61
N ASP A 87 -30.26 29.47 8.75
CA ASP A 87 -30.14 28.62 9.94
C ASP A 87 -31.37 27.73 10.24
N ASN A 88 -32.30 27.57 9.29
CA ASN A 88 -33.41 26.64 9.45
C ASN A 88 -32.96 25.20 9.17
N ILE A 89 -33.36 24.25 10.02
CA ILE A 89 -33.12 22.82 9.79
C ILE A 89 -34.01 22.35 8.63
N ILE A 90 -33.39 21.86 7.56
CA ILE A 90 -34.08 21.33 6.38
C ILE A 90 -33.87 19.82 6.19
N GLY A 91 -33.03 19.22 7.04
CA GLY A 91 -32.83 17.79 7.12
C GLY A 91 -31.72 17.43 8.09
N GLN A 92 -31.32 16.17 8.08
CA GLN A 92 -30.25 15.65 8.93
C GLN A 92 -29.42 14.61 8.18
N PHE A 93 -28.14 14.52 8.51
CA PHE A 93 -27.30 13.40 8.10
C PHE A 93 -26.85 12.57 9.30
N SER A 94 -26.79 11.26 9.10
CA SER A 94 -26.37 10.27 10.09
C SER A 94 -25.13 9.55 9.58
N LEU A 95 -24.07 9.50 10.39
CA LEU A 95 -22.76 9.00 10.02
C LEU A 95 -22.44 7.69 10.74
N THR A 96 -22.01 6.69 10.00
CA THR A 96 -21.38 5.47 10.53
C THR A 96 -19.95 5.38 10.01
N ILE A 97 -19.00 5.34 10.92
CA ILE A 97 -17.56 5.38 10.62
C ILE A 97 -16.97 4.02 10.94
N THR A 98 -16.43 3.36 9.92
CA THR A 98 -15.64 2.13 10.13
C THR A 98 -14.17 2.53 10.20
N PRO A 99 -13.52 2.40 11.36
CA PRO A 99 -12.11 2.73 11.53
C PRO A 99 -11.23 1.78 10.70
N PRO A 100 -10.01 2.19 10.34
CA PRO A 100 -9.09 1.35 9.60
C PRO A 100 -8.61 0.17 10.46
N PRO A 101 -8.34 -1.01 9.87
CA PRO A 101 -7.63 -2.08 10.56
C PRO A 101 -6.19 -1.65 10.90
N LEU A 102 -5.55 -2.37 11.82
CA LEU A 102 -4.20 -2.05 12.31
C LEU A 102 -3.19 -1.82 11.16
N GLY A 103 -2.55 -0.65 11.12
CA GLY A 103 -1.58 -0.27 10.09
C GLY A 103 -2.19 0.21 8.76
N SER A 104 -3.49 -0.01 8.54
CA SER A 104 -4.19 0.60 7.41
C SER A 104 -4.55 2.05 7.70
N THR A 105 -4.70 2.81 6.62
CA THR A 105 -5.23 4.18 6.66
C THR A 105 -6.62 4.27 6.06
N LEU A 106 -7.17 3.15 5.57
CA LEU A 106 -8.46 3.09 4.89
C LEU A 106 -9.64 3.25 5.86
N VAL A 107 -10.28 4.41 5.85
CA VAL A 107 -11.49 4.72 6.59
C VAL A 107 -12.69 4.57 5.65
N THR A 108 -13.77 3.95 6.13
CA THR A 108 -15.06 3.95 5.40
C THR A 108 -16.06 4.82 6.13
N ILE A 109 -16.63 5.78 5.42
CA ILE A 109 -17.65 6.72 5.91
C ILE A 109 -18.96 6.36 5.21
N THR A 110 -19.97 6.00 5.98
CA THR A 110 -21.34 5.82 5.48
C THR A 110 -22.18 6.98 5.99
N ALA A 111 -22.71 7.80 5.10
CA ALA A 111 -23.57 8.93 5.42
C ALA A 111 -24.98 8.72 4.87
N THR A 112 -25.99 8.77 5.73
CA THR A 112 -27.41 8.71 5.35
C THR A 112 -28.07 10.06 5.59
N GLY A 113 -28.51 10.71 4.52
CA GLY A 113 -29.22 11.99 4.56
C GLY A 113 -30.74 11.81 4.52
N THR A 114 -31.46 12.60 5.29
CA THR A 114 -32.93 12.67 5.31
C THR A 114 -33.40 14.13 5.23
N THR A 115 -34.58 14.36 4.67
CA THR A 115 -35.19 15.71 4.60
C THR A 115 -36.22 15.91 5.71
N SER A 116 -36.32 17.12 6.26
CA SER A 116 -37.38 17.46 7.22
C SER A 116 -38.77 17.53 6.56
N ALA A 117 -38.82 17.83 5.26
CA ALA A 117 -40.06 17.90 4.48
C ALA A 117 -40.71 16.53 4.26
N ASP A 118 -39.90 15.48 4.15
CA ASP A 118 -40.34 14.09 4.08
C ASP A 118 -39.26 13.16 4.66
N PRO A 119 -39.35 12.84 5.97
CA PRO A 119 -38.37 11.98 6.64
C PRO A 119 -38.39 10.53 6.15
N SER A 120 -39.40 10.11 5.38
CA SER A 120 -39.44 8.77 4.79
C SER A 120 -38.50 8.62 3.58
N ILE A 121 -38.04 9.74 3.02
CA ILE A 121 -37.08 9.77 1.92
C ILE A 121 -35.68 9.92 2.50
N SER A 122 -34.87 8.89 2.33
CA SER A 122 -33.44 8.87 2.70
C SER A 122 -32.57 8.46 1.52
N ARG A 123 -31.32 8.95 1.50
CA ARG A 123 -30.28 8.49 0.58
C ARG A 123 -28.99 8.23 1.33
N THR A 124 -28.24 7.24 0.89
CA THR A 124 -27.01 6.81 1.58
C THR A 124 -25.84 6.84 0.61
N ILE A 125 -24.75 7.44 1.06
CA ILE A 125 -23.46 7.47 0.36
C ILE A 125 -22.44 6.71 1.19
N VAL A 126 -21.59 5.95 0.52
CA VAL A 126 -20.39 5.36 1.10
C VAL A 126 -19.16 5.94 0.41
N ALA A 127 -18.29 6.56 1.20
CA ALA A 127 -17.00 7.04 0.75
C ALA A 127 -15.87 6.29 1.45
N ARG A 128 -14.80 6.01 0.70
CA ARG A 128 -13.56 5.45 1.24
C ARG A 128 -12.47 6.50 1.16
N LEU A 129 -11.85 6.80 2.30
CA LEU A 129 -10.73 7.72 2.41
C LEU A 129 -9.49 6.96 2.85
N ALA A 130 -8.32 7.33 2.34
CA ALA A 130 -7.06 6.76 2.83
C ALA A 130 -5.91 7.77 2.74
N LYS A 131 -4.83 7.51 3.46
CA LYS A 131 -3.55 8.18 3.29
C LYS A 131 -2.59 7.26 2.55
N PRO A 132 -2.08 7.64 1.36
CA PRO A 132 -1.21 6.76 0.59
C PRO A 132 0.11 6.51 1.31
N SER A 133 0.56 5.26 1.33
CA SER A 133 1.84 4.86 1.90
C SER A 133 2.99 5.00 0.90
N PHE A 134 4.23 4.98 1.41
CA PHE A 134 5.40 4.89 0.52
C PHE A 134 5.51 3.52 -0.16
N ALA A 135 4.74 2.51 0.28
CA ALA A 135 4.66 1.18 -0.34
C ALA A 135 3.79 1.17 -1.61
N LYS A 136 4.09 2.09 -2.54
CA LYS A 136 3.48 2.18 -3.88
C LYS A 136 4.35 1.59 -5.00
N TYR A 137 5.57 1.14 -4.66
CA TYR A 137 6.55 0.63 -5.59
C TYR A 137 6.89 -0.83 -5.28
N ALA A 138 7.17 -1.63 -6.32
CA ALA A 138 7.91 -2.89 -6.13
C ALA A 138 9.32 -2.60 -5.64
N TRP A 139 9.94 -1.56 -6.21
CA TRP A 139 11.28 -1.08 -5.86
C TRP A 139 11.33 0.45 -5.79
N VAL A 140 11.82 0.97 -4.67
CA VAL A 140 12.20 2.39 -4.52
C VAL A 140 13.64 2.49 -4.05
N LEU A 141 14.43 3.28 -4.77
CA LEU A 141 15.89 3.22 -4.70
C LEU A 141 16.49 4.62 -4.57
N ASN A 142 17.48 4.77 -3.68
CA ASN A 142 18.24 6.01 -3.48
C ASN A 142 19.76 5.83 -3.71
N SER A 143 20.16 4.66 -4.20
CA SER A 143 21.54 4.30 -4.53
C SER A 143 22.11 5.20 -5.61
N GLU A 144 23.42 5.42 -5.67
CA GLU A 144 24.08 6.17 -6.76
C GLU A 144 23.77 5.60 -8.16
N PHE A 145 23.60 4.28 -8.28
CA PHE A 145 23.13 3.60 -9.48
C PHE A 145 22.48 2.25 -9.15
N VAL A 146 21.69 1.73 -10.08
CA VAL A 146 20.97 0.45 -9.93
C VAL A 146 21.04 -0.37 -11.22
N ARG A 147 21.21 -1.69 -11.06
CA ARG A 147 21.18 -2.65 -12.18
C ARG A 147 20.24 -3.81 -11.90
N PHE A 148 19.33 -4.06 -12.84
CA PHE A 148 18.55 -5.28 -12.93
C PHE A 148 19.06 -6.10 -14.11
N GLY A 149 19.63 -7.28 -13.85
CA GLY A 149 20.10 -8.17 -14.91
C GLY A 149 18.95 -8.84 -15.68
N ASP A 150 19.29 -9.43 -16.83
CA ASP A 150 18.42 -10.12 -17.81
C ASP A 150 17.40 -11.12 -17.26
N THR A 151 17.71 -11.69 -16.11
CA THR A 151 16.98 -12.73 -15.40
C THR A 151 16.08 -12.19 -14.29
N ALA A 152 15.93 -10.87 -14.19
CA ALA A 152 14.97 -10.22 -13.30
C ALA A 152 13.64 -9.97 -14.01
N GLU A 153 12.54 -10.31 -13.36
CA GLU A 153 11.18 -9.99 -13.80
C GLU A 153 10.46 -9.21 -12.69
N VAL A 154 9.87 -8.07 -13.03
CA VAL A 154 9.27 -7.16 -12.06
C VAL A 154 7.82 -6.85 -12.42
N PHE A 155 6.91 -7.22 -11.52
CA PHE A 155 5.48 -6.96 -11.57
C PHE A 155 5.12 -5.83 -10.61
N GLY A 156 5.41 -4.59 -11.00
CA GLY A 156 5.03 -3.41 -10.22
C GLY A 156 5.91 -2.20 -10.53
N PRO A 157 5.52 -1.00 -10.07
CA PRO A 157 6.24 0.24 -10.38
C PRO A 157 7.66 0.23 -9.81
N ILE A 158 8.63 0.75 -10.57
CA ILE A 158 10.02 0.92 -10.14
C ILE A 158 10.37 2.41 -10.17
N HIS A 159 11.01 2.88 -9.11
CA HIS A 159 11.58 4.22 -9.07
C HIS A 159 12.99 4.24 -8.50
N SER A 160 13.87 5.04 -9.11
CA SER A 160 15.16 5.41 -8.53
C SER A 160 15.32 6.92 -8.53
N ASN A 161 15.85 7.47 -7.44
CA ASN A 161 16.31 8.86 -7.37
C ASN A 161 17.57 9.09 -8.23
N THR A 162 18.13 8.03 -8.82
CA THR A 162 19.31 8.03 -9.67
C THR A 162 19.08 7.20 -10.95
N GLY A 163 20.15 6.79 -11.62
CA GLY A 163 20.11 5.98 -12.83
C GLY A 163 19.73 4.52 -12.64
N ILE A 164 19.01 3.96 -13.62
CA ILE A 164 18.63 2.55 -13.69
C ILE A 164 19.11 1.95 -15.02
N ARG A 165 19.93 0.92 -14.92
CA ARG A 165 20.15 -0.05 -15.99
C ARG A 165 19.21 -1.24 -15.80
N PHE A 166 18.32 -1.48 -16.75
CA PHE A 166 17.32 -2.53 -16.67
C PHE A 166 17.42 -3.46 -17.88
N ASP A 167 18.07 -4.61 -17.68
CA ASP A 167 18.24 -5.64 -18.69
C ASP A 167 17.17 -6.75 -18.57
N GLY A 168 16.38 -6.77 -17.49
CA GLY A 168 15.32 -7.74 -17.24
C GLY A 168 14.01 -7.48 -17.99
N ARG A 169 12.88 -7.88 -17.40
CA ARG A 169 11.52 -7.58 -17.89
C ARG A 169 10.69 -6.82 -16.85
N ALA A 170 10.17 -5.66 -17.24
CA ALA A 170 9.34 -4.80 -16.40
C ALA A 170 7.92 -4.72 -16.96
N HIS A 171 6.95 -5.15 -16.15
CA HIS A 171 5.54 -5.14 -16.52
C HIS A 171 4.84 -3.81 -16.22
N ASN A 172 5.48 -2.94 -15.45
CA ASN A 172 4.94 -1.64 -15.04
C ASN A 172 5.96 -0.52 -15.31
N ALA A 173 5.58 0.72 -15.05
CA ALA A 173 6.41 1.88 -15.32
C ALA A 173 7.75 1.82 -14.56
N VAL A 174 8.84 2.07 -15.30
CA VAL A 174 10.19 2.24 -14.73
C VAL A 174 10.56 3.71 -14.80
N THR A 175 10.88 4.30 -13.66
CA THR A 175 11.10 5.75 -13.55
C THR A 175 12.42 6.11 -12.89
N SER A 176 13.03 7.19 -13.36
CA SER A 176 14.26 7.74 -12.78
C SER A 176 14.15 9.25 -12.60
N ALA A 177 14.73 9.76 -11.52
CA ALA A 177 14.82 11.20 -11.31
C ALA A 177 15.84 11.91 -12.23
N LEU A 178 16.79 11.16 -12.79
CA LEU A 178 17.83 11.71 -13.65
C LEU A 178 17.43 11.62 -15.11
N ALA A 179 17.81 12.61 -15.92
CA ALA A 179 17.64 12.54 -17.36
C ALA A 179 18.71 11.63 -17.99
N THR A 180 19.95 11.77 -17.52
CA THR A 180 21.12 11.00 -17.92
C THR A 180 22.04 10.74 -16.72
N TYR A 181 22.88 9.71 -16.78
CA TYR A 181 23.90 9.43 -15.77
C TYR A 181 25.02 8.55 -16.35
N ASN A 182 26.18 8.54 -15.72
CA ASN A 182 27.26 7.63 -16.07
C ASN A 182 27.05 6.27 -15.38
N ASP A 183 26.75 5.21 -16.13
CA ASP A 183 26.63 3.85 -15.57
C ASP A 183 28.02 3.33 -15.17
N PRO A 184 28.32 3.13 -13.88
CA PRO A 184 29.64 2.64 -13.47
C PRO A 184 29.96 1.22 -13.95
N ASP A 185 28.93 0.43 -14.29
CA ASP A 185 29.10 -0.91 -14.89
C ASP A 185 29.38 -0.84 -16.41
N HIS A 186 29.40 0.36 -17.01
CA HIS A 186 29.66 0.60 -18.42
C HIS A 186 30.60 1.81 -18.60
N LEU A 187 31.89 1.53 -18.79
CA LEU A 187 32.90 2.58 -18.92
C LEU A 187 32.61 3.49 -20.13
N GLY A 188 32.44 4.80 -19.88
CA GLY A 188 32.39 5.81 -20.94
C GLY A 188 31.43 6.95 -20.68
N SER A 189 30.64 7.25 -21.71
CA SER A 189 29.70 8.37 -21.80
C SER A 189 28.44 8.16 -20.96
N ASP A 190 27.75 9.26 -20.66
CA ASP A 190 26.44 9.22 -20.02
C ASP A 190 25.42 8.40 -20.83
N GLU A 191 24.57 7.66 -20.13
CA GLU A 191 23.42 6.92 -20.64
C GLU A 191 22.12 7.56 -20.14
N PHE A 192 20.98 7.15 -20.69
CA PHE A 192 19.68 7.63 -20.22
C PHE A 192 19.42 7.23 -18.77
N GLY A 193 18.66 8.07 -18.04
CA GLY A 193 18.27 7.82 -16.64
C GLY A 193 17.60 6.46 -16.43
N VAL A 194 16.87 5.97 -17.43
CA VAL A 194 16.50 4.56 -17.54
C VAL A 194 16.93 4.02 -18.89
N HIS A 195 17.88 3.09 -18.92
CA HIS A 195 18.39 2.47 -20.14
C HIS A 195 18.48 0.94 -20.01
N THR A 196 18.73 0.28 -21.13
CA THR A 196 18.95 -1.17 -21.19
C THR A 196 20.14 -1.48 -22.10
N HIS A 197 20.89 -2.54 -21.75
CA HIS A 197 21.89 -3.14 -22.64
C HIS A 197 21.32 -4.32 -23.45
N GLY A 198 19.99 -4.48 -23.38
CA GLY A 198 19.25 -5.53 -24.03
C GLY A 198 19.32 -6.86 -23.28
N ASN A 199 18.53 -7.81 -23.77
CA ASN A 199 18.52 -9.19 -23.30
C ASN A 199 18.25 -10.14 -24.47
N SER A 200 17.93 -11.39 -24.18
CA SER A 200 17.62 -12.38 -25.20
C SER A 200 16.33 -12.10 -25.97
N LEU A 201 15.38 -11.34 -25.41
CA LEU A 201 14.10 -10.98 -26.04
C LEU A 201 14.23 -9.71 -26.90
N ASP A 202 14.98 -8.72 -26.43
CA ASP A 202 15.21 -7.44 -27.12
C ASP A 202 16.72 -7.15 -27.10
N PRO A 203 17.47 -7.66 -28.10
CA PRO A 203 18.92 -7.54 -28.10
C PRO A 203 19.39 -6.11 -28.43
N GLY A 204 20.57 -5.78 -27.89
CA GLY A 204 21.30 -4.56 -28.21
C GLY A 204 21.04 -3.42 -27.22
N SER A 205 22.09 -2.66 -26.92
CA SER A 205 22.02 -1.52 -26.02
C SER A 205 21.26 -0.34 -26.62
N ASP A 206 20.66 0.46 -25.75
CA ASP A 206 20.16 1.76 -26.14
C ASP A 206 21.29 2.66 -26.68
N PRO A 207 20.97 3.57 -27.62
CA PRO A 207 21.93 4.57 -28.06
C PRO A 207 22.23 5.55 -26.92
N LEU A 208 23.37 6.24 -27.01
CA LEU A 208 23.73 7.25 -26.04
C LEU A 208 22.96 8.56 -26.28
N PRO A 209 22.59 9.30 -25.22
CA PRO A 209 22.20 10.71 -25.30
C PRO A 209 23.19 11.53 -26.17
N PRO A 210 22.71 12.53 -26.93
CA PRO A 210 21.35 13.10 -26.96
C PRO A 210 20.42 12.41 -27.98
N SER A 211 20.70 11.17 -28.38
CA SER A 211 19.82 10.41 -29.28
C SER A 211 18.39 10.33 -28.73
N ALA A 212 17.40 10.11 -29.60
CA ALA A 212 16.04 9.85 -29.14
C ALA A 212 15.98 8.54 -28.34
N VAL A 213 15.21 8.54 -27.25
CA VAL A 213 14.98 7.34 -26.44
C VAL A 213 14.22 6.31 -27.28
N PRO A 214 14.78 5.11 -27.55
CA PRO A 214 14.07 4.10 -28.33
C PRO A 214 12.94 3.49 -27.50
N ASN A 215 11.87 3.08 -28.19
CA ASN A 215 10.83 2.26 -27.58
C ASN A 215 11.31 0.80 -27.49
N ARG A 216 11.17 0.19 -26.32
CA ARG A 216 11.67 -1.15 -25.98
C ARG A 216 10.58 -1.98 -25.29
N PRO A 217 9.44 -2.25 -25.96
CA PRO A 217 8.23 -2.79 -25.32
C PRO A 217 8.39 -4.23 -24.81
N LEU A 218 9.43 -4.95 -25.23
CA LEU A 218 9.74 -6.31 -24.73
C LEU A 218 10.48 -6.27 -23.38
N ILE A 219 11.08 -5.13 -23.02
CA ILE A 219 11.77 -4.90 -21.74
C ILE A 219 10.92 -4.02 -20.83
N PHE A 220 10.36 -2.93 -21.37
CA PHE A 220 9.53 -1.96 -20.65
C PHE A 220 8.10 -1.99 -21.21
N GLU A 221 7.29 -2.94 -20.77
CA GLU A 221 5.94 -3.18 -21.35
C GLU A 221 4.99 -1.99 -21.15
N SER A 222 5.08 -1.35 -19.98
CA SER A 222 4.33 -0.14 -19.65
C SER A 222 5.13 1.15 -19.89
N GLY A 223 6.31 1.03 -20.51
CA GLY A 223 7.20 2.14 -20.80
C GLY A 223 8.08 2.59 -19.62
N ARG A 224 8.85 3.65 -19.90
CA ARG A 224 9.81 4.25 -18.97
C ARG A 224 9.71 5.77 -19.02
N GLN A 225 9.91 6.43 -17.88
CA GLN A 225 9.80 7.89 -17.77
C GLN A 225 10.98 8.46 -17.00
N PHE A 226 11.64 9.44 -17.59
CA PHE A 226 12.78 10.15 -17.01
C PHE A 226 13.06 11.44 -17.79
N PRO A 227 13.51 12.51 -17.12
CA PRO A 227 13.53 12.67 -15.67
C PRO A 227 12.10 12.82 -15.12
N VAL A 228 11.86 12.32 -13.91
CA VAL A 228 10.66 12.62 -13.09
C VAL A 228 11.10 13.20 -11.73
N PRO A 229 10.21 13.77 -10.91
CA PRO A 229 10.60 14.18 -9.56
C PRO A 229 11.14 13.02 -8.73
N ALA A 230 12.19 13.26 -7.95
CA ALA A 230 12.73 12.30 -7.00
C ALA A 230 11.70 11.98 -5.91
N VAL A 231 11.69 10.73 -5.44
CA VAL A 231 10.96 10.33 -4.25
C VAL A 231 11.71 10.79 -3.02
N ASP A 232 11.00 11.39 -2.06
CA ASP A 232 11.57 11.76 -0.77
C ASP A 232 11.93 10.50 0.05
N PHE A 233 13.19 10.08 -0.06
CA PHE A 233 13.70 8.92 0.66
C PHE A 233 13.91 9.21 2.15
N ALA A 234 14.10 10.48 2.54
CA ALA A 234 14.07 10.86 3.94
C ALA A 234 12.66 10.66 4.51
N GLY A 235 11.61 10.95 3.74
CA GLY A 235 10.23 10.61 4.07
C GLY A 235 9.94 9.10 4.19
N ILE A 236 10.71 8.23 3.49
CA ILE A 236 10.66 6.76 3.65
C ILE A 236 11.36 6.31 4.94
N THR A 237 12.19 7.16 5.55
CA THR A 237 12.95 6.81 6.74
C THR A 237 12.01 6.65 7.92
N VAL A 238 11.94 5.43 8.45
CA VAL A 238 11.08 5.06 9.57
C VAL A 238 11.61 5.62 10.89
N ASP A 239 10.74 6.17 11.75
CA ASP A 239 11.14 6.57 13.08
C ASP A 239 11.35 5.34 13.99
N LEU A 240 12.57 4.80 13.97
CA LEU A 240 13.00 3.68 14.82
C LEU A 240 12.90 4.02 16.31
N ALA A 241 13.01 5.29 16.70
CA ALA A 241 12.87 5.70 18.10
C ALA A 241 11.41 5.57 18.55
N SER A 242 10.47 6.04 17.73
CA SER A 242 9.03 5.85 17.96
C SER A 242 8.66 4.36 17.99
N MET A 243 9.14 3.55 17.05
CA MET A 243 8.92 2.10 17.06
C MET A 243 9.47 1.42 18.32
N LYS A 244 10.67 1.79 18.75
CA LYS A 244 11.25 1.28 20.00
C LYS A 244 10.38 1.62 21.21
N SER A 245 9.97 2.89 21.35
CA SER A 245 9.11 3.34 22.44
C SER A 245 7.75 2.62 22.42
N ASN A 246 7.14 2.46 21.24
CA ASN A 246 5.86 1.75 21.11
C ASN A 246 5.99 0.25 21.39
N ALA A 247 7.11 -0.37 21.01
CA ALA A 247 7.41 -1.76 21.32
C ALA A 247 7.60 -1.96 22.83
N GLN A 248 8.27 -1.04 23.52
CA GLN A 248 8.43 -1.08 24.97
C GLN A 248 7.11 -0.86 25.73
N ALA A 249 6.22 -0.03 25.19
CA ALA A 249 4.94 0.28 25.82
C ALA A 249 3.90 -0.85 25.65
N ASN A 250 3.65 -1.26 24.40
CA ASN A 250 2.53 -2.16 24.06
C ASN A 250 2.87 -3.18 22.95
N GLY A 251 4.15 -3.32 22.59
CA GLY A 251 4.61 -4.29 21.60
C GLY A 251 5.53 -5.35 22.21
N VAL A 252 6.44 -5.87 21.40
CA VAL A 252 7.53 -6.73 21.90
C VAL A 252 8.87 -6.07 21.64
N TYR A 253 9.61 -5.80 22.72
CA TYR A 253 10.95 -5.24 22.67
C TYR A 253 11.98 -6.30 23.11
N LEU A 254 12.93 -6.58 22.23
CA LEU A 254 14.06 -7.46 22.47
C LEU A 254 15.33 -6.61 22.60
N ALA A 255 15.82 -6.47 23.82
CA ALA A 255 17.08 -5.78 24.12
C ALA A 255 18.30 -6.55 23.56
N ASN A 256 19.50 -6.01 23.72
CA ASN A 256 20.73 -6.70 23.31
C ASN A 256 20.81 -8.13 23.88
N SER A 257 21.03 -9.11 22.99
CA SER A 257 21.07 -10.54 23.27
C SER A 257 22.30 -11.00 24.04
N GLY A 258 23.37 -10.19 24.07
CA GLY A 258 24.70 -10.59 24.51
C GLY A 258 25.40 -11.58 23.57
N ALA A 259 24.86 -11.80 22.36
CA ALA A 259 25.36 -12.73 21.36
C ALA A 259 25.31 -12.08 19.96
N LEU A 260 25.02 -12.86 18.91
CA LEU A 260 24.95 -12.35 17.53
C LEU A 260 23.60 -11.71 17.18
N GLY A 261 22.57 -11.95 18.02
CA GLY A 261 21.22 -11.41 17.87
C GLY A 261 20.13 -12.45 18.05
N TYR A 262 19.00 -12.25 17.37
CA TYR A 262 17.81 -13.09 17.53
C TYR A 262 17.34 -13.68 16.21
N ARG A 263 16.77 -14.88 16.26
CA ARG A 263 15.89 -15.40 15.21
C ARG A 263 14.44 -15.32 15.67
N ILE A 264 13.60 -14.71 14.85
CA ILE A 264 12.14 -14.67 14.99
C ILE A 264 11.54 -15.63 13.97
N ASN A 265 10.77 -16.60 14.46
CA ASN A 265 10.06 -17.54 13.62
C ASN A 265 8.54 -17.33 13.76
N LEU A 266 7.93 -16.72 12.75
CA LEU A 266 6.50 -16.41 12.73
C LEU A 266 5.66 -17.69 12.54
N ARG A 267 4.53 -17.74 13.24
CA ARG A 267 3.58 -18.86 13.20
C ARG A 267 2.20 -18.39 12.76
N THR A 268 1.42 -19.31 12.19
CA THR A 268 0.06 -19.06 11.68
C THR A 268 -1.02 -19.09 12.77
N ASN A 269 -0.64 -19.22 14.03
CA ASN A 269 -1.54 -19.21 15.19
C ASN A 269 -1.39 -17.93 16.03
N ASP A 270 -1.05 -16.81 15.38
CA ASP A 270 -0.82 -15.51 15.99
C ASP A 270 0.24 -15.48 17.10
N THR A 271 1.29 -16.29 16.93
CA THR A 271 2.46 -16.29 17.81
C THR A 271 3.76 -16.28 17.00
N PHE A 272 4.88 -16.04 17.68
CA PHE A 272 6.20 -16.21 17.11
C PHE A 272 7.18 -16.74 18.16
N ASP A 273 8.14 -17.52 17.69
CA ASP A 273 9.23 -18.02 18.54
C ASP A 273 10.45 -17.12 18.43
N VAL A 274 11.11 -16.91 19.56
CA VAL A 274 12.38 -16.18 19.64
C VAL A 274 13.49 -17.13 20.05
N TYR A 275 14.56 -17.13 19.27
CA TYR A 275 15.81 -17.84 19.55
C TYR A 275 16.95 -16.83 19.66
N ARG A 276 17.88 -17.05 20.58
CA ARG A 276 19.16 -16.32 20.59
C ARG A 276 20.12 -17.00 19.64
N VAL A 277 20.71 -16.24 18.72
CA VAL A 277 21.71 -16.74 17.78
C VAL A 277 23.08 -16.71 18.43
N ASN A 278 23.67 -17.88 18.62
CA ASN A 278 24.97 -18.03 19.31
C ASN A 278 26.13 -18.15 18.31
N SER A 279 25.88 -18.70 17.12
CA SER A 279 26.91 -18.87 16.08
C SER A 279 26.30 -18.84 14.68
N VAL A 280 27.11 -18.38 13.74
CA VAL A 280 26.84 -18.42 12.30
C VAL A 280 27.88 -19.29 11.60
N VAL A 281 27.52 -19.83 10.44
CA VAL A 281 28.43 -20.55 9.55
C VAL A 281 29.68 -19.68 9.32
N PRO A 282 30.90 -20.23 9.51
CA PRO A 282 32.13 -19.46 9.35
C PRO A 282 32.21 -18.75 8.00
N ALA A 283 32.73 -17.53 8.01
CA ALA A 283 32.93 -16.74 6.79
C ALA A 283 33.85 -17.48 5.81
N CYS A 284 33.46 -17.46 4.53
CA CYS A 284 34.24 -18.02 3.41
C CYS A 284 34.77 -16.89 2.49
N GLY A 285 34.92 -15.69 3.06
CA GLY A 285 35.05 -14.42 2.36
C GLY A 285 34.20 -13.38 3.11
N PRO A 286 33.04 -12.97 2.58
CA PRO A 286 32.10 -12.15 3.34
C PRO A 286 31.44 -12.94 4.49
N ALA A 287 30.79 -12.21 5.40
CA ALA A 287 29.92 -12.81 6.42
C ALA A 287 28.79 -13.63 5.75
N THR A 288 28.56 -14.84 6.26
CA THR A 288 27.58 -15.78 5.68
C THR A 288 26.15 -15.44 6.04
N TRP A 289 25.94 -14.77 7.18
CA TRP A 289 24.62 -14.49 7.74
C TRP A 289 23.73 -15.74 7.87
N SER A 290 24.33 -16.92 8.04
CA SER A 290 23.61 -18.19 8.13
C SER A 290 23.80 -18.80 9.51
N ILE A 291 22.71 -19.10 10.21
CA ILE A 291 22.76 -19.62 11.57
C ILE A 291 23.34 -21.03 11.58
N SER A 292 24.29 -21.31 12.48
CA SER A 292 24.81 -22.66 12.75
C SER A 292 24.47 -23.16 14.14
N GLY A 293 24.10 -22.27 15.06
CA GLY A 293 23.69 -22.64 16.42
C GLY A 293 22.91 -21.53 17.11
N GLU A 294 21.81 -21.92 17.74
CA GLU A 294 20.89 -21.02 18.43
C GLU A 294 20.31 -21.69 19.69
N THR A 295 19.70 -20.88 20.56
CA THR A 295 19.04 -21.35 21.78
C THR A 295 17.64 -20.76 21.83
N PHE A 296 16.63 -21.62 21.98
CA PHE A 296 15.26 -21.15 22.18
C PHE A 296 15.16 -20.32 23.46
N ILE A 297 14.47 -19.20 23.37
CA ILE A 297 14.21 -18.33 24.52
C ILE A 297 12.77 -18.53 24.96
N GLN A 298 11.83 -18.16 24.10
CA GLN A 298 10.41 -18.10 24.44
C GLN A 298 9.54 -17.96 23.18
N ASN A 299 8.29 -18.39 23.28
CA ASN A 299 7.21 -18.07 22.33
C ASN A 299 6.42 -16.86 22.84
N TYR A 300 6.13 -15.91 21.95
CA TYR A 300 5.36 -14.71 22.24
C TYR A 300 4.07 -14.68 21.42
N PRO A 301 2.94 -14.22 21.98
CA PRO A 301 1.81 -13.82 21.16
C PRO A 301 2.20 -12.63 20.28
N ASN A 302 1.59 -12.52 19.11
CA ASN A 302 1.69 -11.33 18.28
C ASN A 302 1.22 -10.10 19.08
N PRO A 303 2.00 -9.01 19.14
CA PRO A 303 1.61 -7.83 19.89
C PRO A 303 0.38 -7.17 19.28
N ALA A 304 -0.53 -6.66 20.12
CA ALA A 304 -1.76 -6.00 19.66
C ALA A 304 -1.51 -4.75 18.81
N ASN A 305 -0.40 -4.03 19.05
CA ASN A 305 0.03 -2.90 18.22
C ASN A 305 0.81 -3.34 16.96
N GLY A 306 1.11 -4.63 16.82
CA GLY A 306 1.82 -5.22 15.69
C GLY A 306 3.32 -4.90 15.62
N ILE A 307 3.92 -4.29 16.64
CA ILE A 307 5.31 -3.83 16.59
C ILE A 307 6.23 -4.76 17.39
N ILE A 308 7.25 -5.27 16.71
CA ILE A 308 8.38 -6.00 17.31
C ILE A 308 9.65 -5.20 17.04
N PHE A 309 10.38 -4.80 18.08
CA PHE A 309 11.63 -4.07 17.96
C PHE A 309 12.80 -4.86 18.55
N VAL A 310 13.90 -4.96 17.82
CA VAL A 310 15.09 -5.75 18.20
C VAL A 310 16.35 -4.89 18.16
N GLU A 311 17.08 -4.82 19.27
CA GLU A 311 18.35 -4.08 19.38
C GLU A 311 19.59 -4.83 18.87
N ASP A 312 19.37 -5.80 17.99
CA ASP A 312 20.38 -6.69 17.47
C ASP A 312 20.08 -7.12 16.03
N HIS A 313 21.04 -7.78 15.38
CA HIS A 313 20.78 -8.45 14.11
C HIS A 313 19.64 -9.47 14.28
N THR A 314 18.75 -9.50 13.30
CA THR A 314 17.52 -10.27 13.39
C THR A 314 17.35 -11.17 12.18
N TRP A 315 17.23 -12.47 12.41
CA TRP A 315 16.85 -13.43 11.39
C TRP A 315 15.34 -13.63 11.44
N VAL A 316 14.66 -13.56 10.29
CA VAL A 316 13.21 -13.71 10.23
C VAL A 316 12.86 -14.84 9.27
N SER A 317 11.92 -15.68 9.67
CA SER A 317 11.36 -16.76 8.87
C SER A 317 9.94 -17.09 9.30
N GLY A 318 9.23 -17.89 8.51
CA GLY A 318 7.96 -18.49 8.90
C GLY A 318 6.78 -17.93 8.12
N GLN A 319 5.58 -18.06 8.69
CA GLN A 319 4.34 -17.71 8.00
C GLN A 319 3.35 -17.11 8.98
N ILE A 320 2.60 -16.11 8.52
CA ILE A 320 1.51 -15.51 9.28
C ILE A 320 0.16 -15.86 8.67
N ASN A 321 -0.91 -15.70 9.44
CA ASN A 321 -2.29 -15.83 8.99
C ASN A 321 -3.13 -14.82 9.77
N THR A 322 -3.87 -13.96 9.05
CA THR A 322 -4.72 -12.88 9.57
C THR A 322 -4.01 -11.90 10.50
N ALA A 323 -2.70 -11.73 10.34
CA ALA A 323 -1.87 -10.90 11.22
C ALA A 323 -1.16 -9.77 10.46
N ARG A 324 -0.95 -8.64 11.14
CA ARG A 324 -0.25 -7.47 10.58
C ARG A 324 0.86 -7.07 11.54
N LEU A 325 2.10 -7.30 11.13
CA LEU A 325 3.29 -7.13 11.96
C LEU A 325 4.34 -6.25 11.30
N ILE A 326 5.11 -5.52 12.10
CA ILE A 326 6.36 -4.89 11.70
C ILE A 326 7.48 -5.35 12.63
N ILE A 327 8.59 -5.79 12.05
CA ILE A 327 9.81 -6.17 12.74
C ILE A 327 10.87 -5.13 12.39
N ALA A 328 11.23 -4.33 13.37
CA ALA A 328 12.27 -3.32 13.25
C ALA A 328 13.54 -3.78 13.98
N SER A 329 14.69 -3.60 13.35
CA SER A 329 15.99 -3.87 13.93
C SER A 329 16.84 -2.61 13.91
N GLY A 330 17.23 -2.12 15.10
CA GLY A 330 18.08 -0.94 15.23
C GLY A 330 18.66 -0.74 16.62
N ARG A 331 19.82 -0.06 16.71
CA ARG A 331 20.42 0.42 17.96
C ARG A 331 20.40 1.95 17.99
N LEU A 332 19.95 2.51 19.11
CA LEU A 332 19.80 3.95 19.30
C LEU A 332 20.65 4.45 20.48
N PRO A 333 21.32 5.62 20.38
CA PRO A 333 21.36 6.52 19.21
C PRO A 333 22.07 5.88 17.99
N ASP A 334 21.70 6.31 16.78
CA ASP A 334 22.26 5.75 15.54
C ASP A 334 23.77 5.95 15.47
N SER A 335 24.47 4.89 15.08
CA SER A 335 25.89 4.93 14.75
C SER A 335 26.17 3.93 13.64
N PRO A 336 26.82 4.34 12.52
CA PRO A 336 27.07 3.46 11.37
C PRO A 336 27.71 2.12 11.71
N VAL A 337 28.58 2.07 12.73
CA VAL A 337 29.31 0.85 13.14
C VAL A 337 28.48 -0.12 13.97
N THR A 338 27.35 0.33 14.54
CA THR A 338 26.45 -0.52 15.35
C THR A 338 25.11 -0.77 14.69
N ARG A 339 24.91 -0.33 13.44
CA ARG A 339 23.66 -0.55 12.71
C ARG A 339 23.40 -2.04 12.58
N THR A 340 22.21 -2.44 13.00
CA THR A 340 21.79 -3.83 12.95
C THR A 340 21.15 -4.14 11.59
N ASN A 341 21.04 -5.42 11.28
CA ASN A 341 20.61 -5.92 9.97
C ASN A 341 19.45 -6.88 10.18
N ILE A 342 18.58 -6.99 9.19
CA ILE A 342 17.58 -8.07 9.09
C ILE A 342 18.06 -9.08 8.07
N ILE A 343 17.90 -10.37 8.37
CA ILE A 343 18.34 -11.47 7.53
C ILE A 343 17.18 -12.43 7.29
N VAL A 344 16.98 -12.86 6.05
CA VAL A 344 15.98 -13.89 5.71
C VAL A 344 16.66 -14.99 4.89
N ASN A 345 16.71 -16.19 5.45
CA ASN A 345 17.31 -17.38 4.82
C ASN A 345 16.28 -18.44 4.42
N ASN A 346 15.10 -18.38 5.02
CA ASN A 346 13.99 -19.29 4.76
C ASN A 346 12.77 -18.47 4.39
N ASP A 347 11.81 -19.13 3.75
CA ASP A 347 10.56 -18.54 3.32
C ASP A 347 9.90 -17.74 4.44
N LEU A 348 9.41 -16.57 4.05
CA LEU A 348 8.61 -15.67 4.86
C LEU A 348 7.31 -15.44 4.10
N LEU A 349 6.20 -16.01 4.58
CA LEU A 349 5.01 -16.18 3.77
C LEU A 349 3.75 -15.54 4.36
N TYR A 350 2.87 -15.10 3.47
CA TYR A 350 1.47 -14.83 3.78
C TYR A 350 0.62 -16.08 3.55
N THR A 351 -0.41 -16.27 4.37
CA THR A 351 -1.48 -17.23 4.10
C THR A 351 -2.53 -16.62 3.16
N ASN A 352 -2.83 -15.33 3.33
CA ASN A 352 -3.84 -14.59 2.57
C ASN A 352 -3.22 -13.41 1.80
N TYR A 353 -3.67 -13.18 0.56
CA TYR A 353 -3.16 -12.12 -0.32
C TYR A 353 -4.21 -11.01 -0.58
N ASP A 354 -5.18 -10.89 0.31
CA ASP A 354 -6.27 -9.91 0.28
C ASP A 354 -6.01 -8.67 1.17
N GLY A 355 -4.80 -8.56 1.71
CA GLY A 355 -4.39 -7.50 2.63
C GLY A 355 -4.69 -7.79 4.10
N SER A 356 -5.23 -8.95 4.47
CA SER A 356 -5.35 -9.35 5.88
C SER A 356 -4.01 -9.71 6.52
N ASP A 357 -3.08 -10.26 5.74
CA ASP A 357 -1.73 -10.63 6.15
C ASP A 357 -0.73 -9.57 5.68
N VAL A 358 0.05 -8.98 6.60
CA VAL A 358 1.09 -8.00 6.23
C VAL A 358 2.30 -8.14 7.14
N ILE A 359 3.50 -8.27 6.55
CA ILE A 359 4.78 -8.21 7.26
C ILE A 359 5.56 -6.98 6.80
N GLY A 360 5.98 -6.16 7.75
CA GLY A 360 6.97 -5.10 7.55
C GLY A 360 8.32 -5.49 8.12
N LEU A 361 9.40 -5.27 7.37
CA LEU A 361 10.77 -5.44 7.84
C LEU A 361 11.52 -4.12 7.70
N VAL A 362 12.01 -3.57 8.81
CA VAL A 362 12.76 -2.31 8.81
C VAL A 362 14.13 -2.55 9.43
N ALA A 363 15.16 -2.54 8.60
CA ALA A 363 16.53 -2.63 9.05
C ALA A 363 17.15 -1.24 9.10
N GLN A 364 17.73 -0.87 10.25
CA GLN A 364 18.55 0.34 10.39
C GLN A 364 19.73 0.31 9.41
N GLY A 365 20.39 -0.84 9.27
CA GLY A 365 21.44 -1.10 8.30
C GLY A 365 20.89 -1.75 7.03
N ASN A 366 21.16 -3.05 6.88
CA ASN A 366 20.93 -3.81 5.66
C ASN A 366 19.84 -4.86 5.83
N PHE A 367 19.23 -5.23 4.71
CA PHE A 367 18.50 -6.48 4.57
C PHE A 367 19.38 -7.47 3.79
N TYR A 368 19.65 -8.63 4.37
CA TYR A 368 20.45 -9.68 3.75
C TYR A 368 19.67 -10.96 3.50
N VAL A 369 19.98 -11.60 2.36
CA VAL A 369 19.82 -13.05 2.21
C VAL A 369 21.17 -13.70 2.40
N GLY A 370 21.28 -14.65 3.34
CA GLY A 370 22.52 -15.30 3.70
C GLY A 370 23.02 -16.32 2.68
N LEU A 371 24.16 -16.95 2.99
CA LEU A 371 24.81 -17.97 2.18
C LEU A 371 23.95 -19.24 2.10
N VAL A 372 23.60 -19.79 3.26
CA VAL A 372 22.74 -20.96 3.44
C VAL A 372 21.28 -20.53 3.51
N SER A 373 20.79 -19.94 2.42
CA SER A 373 19.37 -19.65 2.19
C SER A 373 18.67 -20.76 1.41
N GLU A 374 17.36 -20.76 1.28
CA GLU A 374 16.63 -21.71 0.43
C GLU A 374 16.94 -21.53 -1.06
N ASP A 375 16.90 -22.65 -1.81
CA ASP A 375 17.23 -22.66 -3.23
C ASP A 375 16.21 -21.90 -4.08
N ASN A 376 14.94 -22.02 -3.70
CA ASN A 376 13.85 -21.15 -4.12
C ASN A 376 13.37 -20.45 -2.85
N LEU A 377 13.75 -19.19 -2.68
CA LEU A 377 13.38 -18.38 -1.52
C LEU A 377 12.26 -17.42 -1.89
N ARG A 378 11.22 -17.38 -1.08
CA ARG A 378 10.10 -16.45 -1.18
C ARG A 378 10.00 -15.57 0.07
N VAL A 379 9.90 -14.27 -0.15
CA VAL A 379 9.77 -13.27 0.92
C VAL A 379 8.57 -12.37 0.64
N ASP A 380 7.50 -12.60 1.38
CA ASP A 380 6.28 -11.79 1.39
C ASP A 380 6.40 -10.74 2.50
N ALA A 381 6.81 -9.51 2.14
CA ALA A 381 6.99 -8.41 3.08
C ALA A 381 7.16 -7.04 2.39
N ALA A 382 6.82 -5.97 3.11
CA ALA A 382 7.31 -4.63 2.84
C ALA A 382 8.64 -4.38 3.57
N ILE A 383 9.72 -4.21 2.84
CA ILE A 383 11.09 -4.19 3.36
C ILE A 383 11.73 -2.83 3.13
N ILE A 384 12.29 -2.23 4.18
CA ILE A 384 13.11 -1.02 4.10
C ILE A 384 14.48 -1.29 4.71
N ALA A 385 15.54 -1.07 3.93
CA ALA A 385 16.91 -0.91 4.41
C ALA A 385 17.22 0.59 4.48
N GLN A 386 17.10 1.15 5.68
CA GLN A 386 17.06 2.59 5.91
C GLN A 386 18.35 3.30 5.49
N ASN A 387 19.50 2.67 5.78
CA ASN A 387 20.81 3.22 5.44
C ASN A 387 21.64 2.31 4.52
N GLY A 388 21.16 1.10 4.23
CA GLY A 388 21.94 0.04 3.63
C GLY A 388 21.37 -0.54 2.33
N TYR A 389 21.80 -1.77 2.06
CA TYR A 389 21.43 -2.54 0.87
C TYR A 389 20.31 -3.54 1.19
N ILE A 390 19.40 -3.75 0.24
CA ILE A 390 18.60 -4.98 0.14
C ILE A 390 19.35 -5.91 -0.84
N SER A 391 20.05 -6.92 -0.32
CA SER A 391 20.97 -7.71 -1.16
C SER A 391 21.22 -9.12 -0.63
N ARG A 392 21.79 -9.97 -1.48
CA ARG A 392 22.56 -11.14 -1.08
C ARG A 392 24.05 -10.82 -1.25
N PRO A 393 24.92 -10.99 -0.24
CA PRO A 393 26.36 -10.81 -0.44
C PRO A 393 26.94 -11.71 -1.54
N SER A 394 28.03 -11.27 -2.17
CA SER A 394 28.72 -12.06 -3.18
C SER A 394 29.60 -13.13 -2.55
N TYR A 395 29.33 -14.40 -2.84
CA TYR A 395 30.14 -15.54 -2.38
C TYR A 395 30.91 -16.17 -3.55
N PRO A 396 31.99 -15.52 -4.04
CA PRO A 396 32.65 -15.91 -5.30
C PRO A 396 33.48 -17.19 -5.17
N SER A 397 33.98 -17.50 -3.96
CA SER A 397 34.86 -18.64 -3.73
C SER A 397 34.10 -19.97 -3.80
N SER A 398 34.70 -20.98 -4.45
CA SER A 398 34.19 -22.35 -4.40
C SER A 398 34.22 -22.94 -2.98
N SER A 399 35.07 -22.41 -2.09
CA SER A 399 35.11 -22.79 -0.68
C SER A 399 33.85 -22.42 0.11
N CYS A 400 33.01 -21.53 -0.41
CA CYS A 400 31.70 -21.22 0.16
C CYS A 400 30.66 -22.33 -0.03
N GLY A 401 31.03 -23.44 -0.70
CA GLY A 401 30.17 -24.59 -0.90
C GLY A 401 29.12 -24.38 -2.00
N PRO A 402 28.23 -25.37 -2.20
CA PRO A 402 27.25 -25.34 -3.29
C PRO A 402 26.17 -24.27 -3.12
N THR A 403 25.94 -23.82 -1.88
CA THR A 403 24.89 -22.85 -1.53
C THR A 403 25.16 -21.44 -2.05
N ARG A 404 26.38 -21.15 -2.48
CA ARG A 404 26.73 -19.89 -3.15
C ARG A 404 25.86 -19.62 -4.39
N ARG A 405 25.37 -20.67 -5.05
CA ARG A 405 24.41 -20.59 -6.16
C ARG A 405 23.01 -20.96 -5.67
N ARG A 406 22.02 -20.17 -6.07
CA ARG A 406 20.60 -20.40 -5.77
C ARG A 406 19.75 -20.25 -7.01
N THR A 407 18.61 -20.92 -7.05
CA THR A 407 17.77 -20.97 -8.25
C THR A 407 16.89 -19.73 -8.38
N LEU A 408 15.99 -19.47 -7.43
CA LEU A 408 14.96 -18.42 -7.54
C LEU A 408 14.83 -17.59 -6.25
N PHE A 409 14.82 -16.26 -6.40
CA PHE A 409 14.36 -15.35 -5.35
C PHE A 409 13.05 -14.70 -5.77
N THR A 410 12.02 -14.84 -4.96
CA THR A 410 10.73 -14.21 -5.16
C THR A 410 10.46 -13.24 -4.02
N SER A 411 10.09 -12.00 -4.32
CA SER A 411 9.52 -11.08 -3.33
C SER A 411 8.07 -10.78 -3.65
N TYR A 412 7.21 -10.71 -2.65
CA TYR A 412 5.85 -10.17 -2.76
C TYR A 412 5.70 -9.02 -1.77
N GLY A 413 5.57 -7.79 -2.25
CA GLY A 413 5.50 -6.60 -1.40
C GLY A 413 6.24 -5.41 -1.98
N MET A 414 7.02 -4.73 -1.14
CA MET A 414 7.75 -3.51 -1.48
C MET A 414 9.20 -3.65 -1.02
N LEU A 415 10.16 -3.21 -1.85
CA LEU A 415 11.57 -3.16 -1.49
C LEU A 415 12.11 -1.72 -1.57
N GLY A 416 12.49 -1.16 -0.42
CA GLY A 416 13.09 0.17 -0.28
C GLY A 416 14.56 0.08 0.11
N SER A 417 15.47 0.42 -0.80
CA SER A 417 16.93 0.29 -0.58
C SER A 417 17.64 1.62 -0.74
N ASN A 418 18.36 2.05 0.29
CA ASN A 418 19.15 3.27 0.24
C ASN A 418 20.39 3.12 -0.65
N LEU A 419 20.94 1.91 -0.73
CA LEU A 419 22.14 1.60 -1.51
C LEU A 419 21.89 0.49 -2.55
N ARG A 420 22.85 0.22 -3.43
CA ARG A 420 22.71 -0.65 -4.63
C ARG A 420 22.29 -2.09 -4.28
N PRO A 421 21.08 -2.55 -4.64
CA PRO A 421 20.69 -3.94 -4.43
C PRO A 421 21.47 -4.87 -5.36
N ALA A 422 21.76 -6.08 -4.89
CA ALA A 422 22.40 -7.12 -5.69
C ALA A 422 22.02 -8.51 -5.16
N PHE A 423 21.49 -9.36 -6.04
CA PHE A 423 21.11 -10.74 -5.72
C PHE A 423 21.85 -11.78 -6.56
N VAL A 424 22.51 -11.35 -7.64
CA VAL A 424 23.26 -12.19 -8.58
C VAL A 424 24.56 -11.50 -8.97
N TYR A 425 25.62 -12.29 -9.14
CA TYR A 425 26.96 -11.79 -9.52
C TYR A 425 27.59 -12.59 -10.65
N SER A 426 27.29 -13.89 -10.74
CA SER A 426 27.75 -14.76 -11.82
C SER A 426 26.84 -15.99 -11.95
N SER A 427 27.08 -16.81 -12.98
CA SER A 427 26.35 -18.07 -13.23
C SER A 427 26.42 -19.09 -12.08
N SER A 428 27.36 -18.88 -11.15
CA SER A 428 27.58 -19.74 -10.00
C SER A 428 27.49 -19.00 -8.66
N ASN A 429 27.04 -17.75 -8.63
CA ASN A 429 26.96 -16.95 -7.41
C ASN A 429 25.71 -16.05 -7.41
N GLY A 430 24.86 -16.25 -6.40
CA GLY A 430 23.59 -15.55 -6.24
C GLY A 430 22.40 -16.32 -6.81
N TYR A 431 21.24 -15.67 -6.79
CA TYR A 431 19.97 -16.16 -7.31
C TYR A 431 19.91 -15.98 -8.82
N GLN A 432 19.86 -17.11 -9.55
CA GLN A 432 19.94 -17.11 -11.00
C GLN A 432 18.69 -16.53 -11.66
N SER A 433 17.53 -16.62 -11.01
CA SER A 433 16.30 -15.92 -11.41
C SER A 433 15.78 -15.07 -10.24
N ARG A 434 15.22 -13.89 -10.54
CA ARG A 434 14.56 -13.05 -9.54
C ARG A 434 13.20 -12.60 -10.06
N VAL A 435 12.18 -12.78 -9.23
CA VAL A 435 10.82 -12.34 -9.51
C VAL A 435 10.38 -11.39 -8.40
N TYR A 436 10.05 -10.15 -8.75
CA TYR A 436 9.62 -9.14 -7.78
C TYR A 436 8.17 -8.76 -8.06
N ILE A 437 7.28 -9.06 -7.13
CA ILE A 437 5.83 -8.84 -7.26
C ILE A 437 5.42 -7.76 -6.27
N TYR A 438 4.74 -6.73 -6.76
CA TYR A 438 4.18 -5.68 -5.93
C TYR A 438 2.88 -6.14 -5.26
N ASP A 439 2.78 -5.92 -3.95
CA ASP A 439 1.52 -6.07 -3.22
C ASP A 439 0.73 -4.75 -3.23
N ALA A 440 -0.33 -4.71 -4.04
CA ALA A 440 -1.18 -3.53 -4.18
C ALA A 440 -1.96 -3.17 -2.90
N ASN A 441 -2.10 -4.11 -1.95
CA ASN A 441 -2.78 -3.83 -0.69
C ASN A 441 -1.97 -2.90 0.21
N LEU A 442 -0.65 -2.79 0.01
CA LEU A 442 0.23 -1.97 0.82
C LEU A 442 0.06 -0.46 0.60
N LEU A 443 -0.54 -0.03 -0.51
CA LEU A 443 -0.72 1.39 -0.83
C LEU A 443 -1.56 2.12 0.22
N TYR A 444 -2.63 1.49 0.69
CA TYR A 444 -3.53 2.05 1.71
C TYR A 444 -3.60 1.20 2.99
N GLY A 445 -3.01 0.00 2.93
CA GLY A 445 -2.87 -0.92 4.05
C GLY A 445 -1.43 -1.33 4.29
N PRO A 446 -0.48 -0.42 4.54
CA PRO A 446 0.91 -0.80 4.82
C PRO A 446 1.06 -1.50 6.19
N PRO A 447 2.25 -2.04 6.52
CA PRO A 447 2.49 -2.57 7.86
C PRO A 447 2.24 -1.52 8.97
N PRO A 448 2.00 -1.95 10.23
CA PRO A 448 1.85 -1.01 11.34
C PRO A 448 3.04 -0.05 11.44
N SER A 449 2.77 1.24 11.69
CA SER A 449 3.81 2.29 11.81
C SER A 449 4.72 2.48 10.58
N PHE A 450 4.30 2.03 9.39
CA PHE A 450 5.03 2.24 8.16
C PHE A 450 4.90 3.69 7.65
N PRO A 451 5.89 4.23 6.91
CA PRO A 451 5.87 5.61 6.44
C PRO A 451 4.74 5.90 5.45
N LEU A 452 4.11 7.07 5.63
CA LEU A 452 3.05 7.59 4.76
C LEU A 452 3.58 8.71 3.88
N THR A 453 3.08 8.80 2.64
CA THR A 453 3.48 9.87 1.69
C THR A 453 2.80 11.20 1.97
N SER A 454 1.77 11.21 2.81
CA SER A 454 1.01 12.39 3.19
C SER A 454 0.27 12.15 4.50
N ASP A 455 0.12 13.21 5.29
CA ASP A 455 -0.75 13.22 6.46
C ASP A 455 -2.23 13.47 6.11
N GLN A 456 -2.53 13.75 4.84
CA GLN A 456 -3.87 14.07 4.37
C GLN A 456 -4.60 12.86 3.78
N TYR A 457 -5.89 12.76 4.08
CA TYR A 457 -6.78 11.79 3.47
C TYR A 457 -7.13 12.20 2.03
N ILE A 458 -7.09 11.23 1.12
CA ILE A 458 -7.62 11.34 -0.23
C ILE A 458 -8.86 10.47 -0.38
N THR A 459 -9.81 10.91 -1.21
CA THR A 459 -10.99 10.12 -1.56
C THR A 459 -10.62 9.07 -2.60
N LEU A 460 -10.88 7.81 -2.28
CA LEU A 460 -10.63 6.68 -3.19
C LEU A 460 -11.87 6.31 -3.99
N THR A 461 -13.00 6.19 -3.29
CA THR A 461 -14.30 5.87 -3.90
C THR A 461 -15.39 6.72 -3.27
N TRP A 462 -16.44 6.94 -4.05
CA TRP A 462 -17.67 7.60 -3.66
C TRP A 462 -18.80 6.86 -4.38
N GLU A 463 -19.73 6.29 -3.63
CA GLU A 463 -20.78 5.43 -4.17
C GLU A 463 -22.10 5.69 -3.45
N GLU A 464 -23.19 5.88 -4.20
CA GLU A 464 -24.56 5.88 -3.67
C GLU A 464 -25.04 4.43 -3.50
N LYS A 465 -25.65 4.11 -2.35
CA LYS A 465 -26.19 2.78 -2.02
C LYS A 465 -27.71 2.70 -2.07
#